data_AF-A0A965ATT3-F1
#
_entry.id   AF-A0A965ATT3-F1
#
_cell.length_a   1.000
_cell.length_b   1.000
_cell.length_c   1.000
_cell.angle_alpha   90.00
_cell.angle_beta   90.00
_cell.angle_gamma   90.00
#
_symmetry.space_group_name_H-M   'P 1'
#
loop_
_entity.id
_entity.type
_entity.pdbx_description
1 polymer ?
#
loop_
_entity_poly.entity_id
_entity_poly.type
_entity_poly.pdbx_seq_one_letter_code
_entity_poly.pdbx_strand_id
1 'polypeptide(L)'
;MKSNTYYFSHDYNAANDTKILFLRHQLGMEGYGIYWYLIEQLANAGGKLPLELIPVLAMQMHCTDVKVNGVLMNFGLFKIESGEFWSERLAEHLQLRLKLSESGKTGAINRWGNRVAIGEGNAKESKVKEIKEKEIKVNKRKVVGTTLFVD
;
A
#
# COMPACT_ATOMS: atom_id res chain seq x y z
N MET A 1 4.30 -15.68 -1.37
CA MET A 1 5.12 -14.53 -0.93
C MET A 1 4.19 -13.43 -0.46
N LYS A 2 4.40 -12.82 0.72
CA LYS A 2 3.65 -11.62 1.12
C LYS A 2 3.97 -10.51 0.11
N SER A 3 2.98 -9.99 -0.61
CA SER A 3 3.17 -8.79 -1.41
C SER A 3 3.41 -7.63 -0.44
N ASN A 4 4.65 -7.14 -0.36
CA ASN A 4 4.96 -5.91 0.36
C ASN A 4 4.46 -4.73 -0.47
N THR A 5 3.14 -4.49 -0.43
CA THR A 5 2.55 -3.29 -1.01
C THR A 5 2.80 -2.15 -0.04
N TYR A 6 3.68 -1.23 -0.43
CA TYR A 6 3.97 -0.04 0.35
C TYR A 6 3.00 1.07 -0.05
N TYR A 7 2.09 1.42 0.87
CA TYR A 7 1.18 2.54 0.69
C TYR A 7 1.86 3.85 1.13
N PHE A 8 1.74 4.88 0.30
CA PHE A 8 2.07 6.25 0.66
C PHE A 8 0.78 7.09 0.69
N SER A 9 0.65 7.94 1.71
CA SER A 9 -0.42 8.93 1.71
C SER A 9 -0.14 9.97 0.63
N HIS A 10 -1.14 10.30 -0.18
CA HIS A 10 -1.11 11.38 -1.16
C HIS A 10 -2.23 12.36 -0.87
N ASP A 11 -1.99 13.63 -1.15
CA ASP A 11 -3.03 14.65 -1.02
C ASP A 11 -4.07 14.44 -2.12
N TYR A 12 -5.34 14.36 -1.73
CA TYR A 12 -6.48 14.23 -2.66
C TYR A 12 -6.52 15.35 -3.71
N ASN A 13 -5.92 16.50 -3.39
CA ASN A 13 -5.88 17.70 -4.23
C ASN A 13 -4.50 18.00 -4.80
N ALA A 14 -3.55 17.05 -4.79
CA ALA A 14 -2.16 17.28 -5.23
C ALA A 14 -2.07 17.87 -6.64
N ALA A 15 -3.00 17.51 -7.54
CA ALA A 15 -3.05 18.01 -8.91
C ALA A 15 -3.36 19.52 -9.04
N ASN A 16 -3.92 20.13 -7.99
CA ASN A 16 -4.29 21.55 -7.92
C ASN A 16 -3.35 22.37 -7.01
N ASP A 17 -2.27 21.77 -6.49
CA ASP A 17 -1.18 22.50 -5.84
C ASP A 17 -0.57 23.49 -6.83
N THR A 18 -0.29 24.72 -6.40
CA THR A 18 0.18 25.80 -7.28
C THR A 18 1.47 25.44 -8.00
N LYS A 19 2.41 24.75 -7.34
CA LYS A 19 3.67 24.30 -7.95
C LYS A 19 3.41 23.25 -9.03
N ILE A 20 2.46 22.35 -8.77
CA ILE A 20 2.03 21.33 -9.73
C ILE A 20 1.31 21.96 -10.93
N LEU A 21 0.49 22.99 -10.71
CA LEU A 21 -0.16 23.73 -11.79
C LEU A 21 0.88 24.43 -12.69
N PHE A 22 1.92 25.06 -12.12
CA PHE A 22 3.02 25.64 -12.90
C PHE A 22 3.79 24.57 -13.69
N LEU A 23 4.08 23.43 -13.07
CA LEU A 23 4.72 22.30 -13.74
C LEU A 23 3.87 21.78 -14.91
N ARG A 24 2.57 21.63 -14.73
CA ARG A 24 1.65 21.20 -15.79
C ARG A 24 1.49 22.24 -16.89
N HIS A 25 1.58 23.53 -16.55
CA HIS A 25 1.56 24.59 -17.55
C HIS A 25 2.78 24.53 -18.48
N GLN A 26 3.97 24.25 -17.94
CA GLN A 26 5.22 24.24 -18.73
C GLN A 26 5.52 22.89 -19.39
N LEU A 27 5.29 21.77 -18.70
CA LEU A 27 5.69 20.43 -19.13
C LEU A 27 4.48 19.49 -19.36
N GLY A 28 3.26 20.01 -19.27
CA GLY A 28 2.05 19.22 -19.47
C GLY A 28 1.90 18.08 -18.45
N MET A 29 1.16 17.04 -18.85
CA MET A 29 0.98 15.84 -18.02
C MET A 29 2.25 14.98 -17.95
N GLU A 30 3.17 15.14 -18.89
CA GLU A 30 4.47 14.46 -18.86
C GLU A 30 5.28 14.92 -17.63
N GLY A 31 5.38 16.23 -17.38
CA GLY A 31 6.02 16.74 -16.17
C GLY A 31 5.38 16.21 -14.90
N TYR A 32 4.06 16.03 -14.89
CA TYR A 32 3.33 15.49 -13.74
C TYR A 32 3.64 14.00 -13.51
N GLY A 33 3.74 13.22 -14.59
CA GLY A 33 4.22 11.84 -14.53
C GLY A 33 5.65 11.75 -14.01
N ILE A 34 6.55 12.61 -14.49
CA ILE A 34 7.95 12.69 -14.01
C ILE A 34 7.97 12.99 -12.52
N TYR A 35 7.21 13.99 -12.06
CA TYR A 35 7.12 14.32 -10.63
C TYR A 35 6.73 13.10 -9.78
N TRP A 36 5.64 12.41 -10.14
CA TRP A 36 5.17 11.26 -9.38
C TRP A 36 6.16 10.09 -9.40
N TYR A 37 6.75 9.83 -10.56
CA TYR A 37 7.76 8.79 -10.69
C TYR A 37 8.97 9.06 -9.78
N LEU A 38 9.45 10.30 -9.72
CA LEU A 38 10.55 10.69 -8.83
C LEU A 38 10.17 10.49 -7.34
N ILE A 39 8.94 10.82 -6.95
CA ILE A 39 8.44 10.57 -5.59
C ILE A 39 8.43 9.07 -5.26
N GLU A 40 8.02 8.23 -6.20
CA GLU A 40 8.02 6.77 -6.03
C GLU A 40 9.44 6.22 -5.88
N GLN A 41 10.39 6.67 -6.71
CA GLN A 41 11.79 6.25 -6.60
C GLN A 41 12.42 6.70 -5.29
N LEU A 42 12.14 7.93 -4.85
CA LEU A 42 12.56 8.41 -3.53
C LEU A 42 11.95 7.56 -2.41
N ALA A 43 10.67 7.23 -2.48
CA ALA A 43 10.00 6.41 -1.46
C ALA A 43 10.61 5.01 -1.37
N ASN A 44 10.96 4.41 -2.52
CA ASN A 44 11.64 3.12 -2.58
C ASN A 44 13.07 3.18 -2.05
N ALA A 45 13.78 4.29 -2.26
CA ALA A 45 15.16 4.51 -1.80
C ALA A 45 15.29 4.99 -0.35
N GLY A 46 14.17 5.21 0.37
CA GLY A 46 14.20 5.69 1.76
C GLY A 46 14.24 7.21 1.91
N GLY A 47 13.94 7.95 0.84
CA GLY A 47 13.63 9.38 0.87
C GLY A 47 14.65 10.30 0.21
N LYS A 48 15.80 9.78 -0.25
CA LYS A 48 16.85 10.54 -0.93
C LYS A 48 17.41 9.79 -2.12
N LEU A 49 17.85 10.51 -3.15
CA LEU A 49 18.52 9.95 -4.32
C LEU A 49 19.68 10.87 -4.76
N PRO A 50 20.80 10.32 -5.26
CA PRO A 50 21.86 11.11 -5.86
C PRO A 50 21.45 11.69 -7.21
N LEU A 51 21.94 12.90 -7.54
CA LEU A 51 21.72 13.56 -8.83
C LEU A 51 22.34 12.78 -10.00
N GLU A 52 23.37 11.99 -9.75
CA GLU A 52 24.02 11.14 -10.75
C GLU A 52 23.07 10.10 -11.37
N LEU A 53 21.94 9.79 -10.71
CA LEU A 53 20.93 8.89 -11.24
C LEU A 53 19.97 9.54 -12.25
N ILE A 54 20.02 10.85 -12.47
CA ILE A 54 19.11 11.53 -13.41
C ILE A 54 19.09 10.88 -14.80
N PRO A 55 20.23 10.53 -15.44
CA PRO A 55 20.20 9.87 -16.76
C PRO A 55 19.52 8.50 -16.73
N VAL A 56 19.65 7.77 -15.62
CA VAL A 56 19.01 6.46 -15.43
C VAL A 56 17.51 6.62 -15.28
N LEU A 57 17.07 7.58 -14.46
CA LEU A 57 15.66 7.89 -14.23
C LEU A 57 14.99 8.40 -15.51
N ALA A 58 15.68 9.24 -16.27
CA ALA A 58 15.20 9.74 -17.56
C ALA A 58 15.01 8.60 -18.57
N MET A 59 15.98 7.68 -18.65
CA MET A 59 15.91 6.49 -19.49
C MET A 59 14.73 5.58 -19.11
N GLN A 60 14.51 5.32 -17.82
CA GLN A 60 13.40 4.49 -17.34
C GLN A 60 12.03 5.09 -17.68
N MET A 61 11.93 6.42 -17.67
CA MET A 61 10.71 7.15 -18.03
C MET A 61 10.56 7.41 -19.54
N HIS A 62 11.55 7.02 -20.35
CA HIS A 62 11.62 7.34 -21.77
C HIS A 62 11.48 8.85 -22.05
N CYS A 63 12.14 9.67 -21.23
CA CYS A 63 12.17 11.12 -21.38
C CYS A 63 13.62 11.64 -21.43
N THR A 64 13.81 12.95 -21.54
CA THR A 64 15.14 13.55 -21.58
C THR A 64 15.59 14.01 -20.19
N ASP A 65 16.88 13.96 -19.94
CA ASP A 65 17.52 14.49 -18.72
C ASP A 65 17.14 15.95 -18.48
N VAL A 66 16.94 16.73 -19.54
CA VAL A 66 16.50 18.13 -19.49
C VAL A 66 15.14 18.26 -18.82
N LYS A 67 14.18 17.37 -19.12
CA LYS A 67 12.85 17.41 -18.51
C LYS A 67 12.91 17.00 -17.03
N VAL A 68 13.70 15.98 -16.69
CA VAL A 68 13.89 15.55 -15.29
C VAL A 68 14.54 16.67 -14.47
N ASN A 69 15.61 17.28 -14.97
CA ASN A 69 16.25 18.43 -14.35
C ASN A 69 15.27 19.61 -14.20
N GLY A 70 14.46 19.88 -15.23
CA GLY A 70 13.43 20.91 -15.16
C GLY A 70 12.44 20.68 -14.02
N VAL A 71 11.96 19.45 -13.85
CA VAL A 71 11.06 19.09 -12.73
C VAL A 71 11.75 19.26 -11.37
N LEU A 72 13.01 18.85 -11.24
CA LEU A 72 13.77 18.93 -9.99
C LEU A 72 14.03 20.39 -9.56
N MET A 73 14.41 21.25 -10.51
CA MET A 73 15.00 22.56 -10.18
C MET A 73 14.01 23.73 -10.30
N ASN A 74 13.00 23.66 -11.19
CA ASN A 74 12.27 24.87 -11.60
C ASN A 74 10.96 25.14 -10.84
N PHE A 75 10.43 24.15 -10.11
CA PHE A 75 9.08 24.24 -9.51
C PHE A 75 9.09 24.23 -7.98
N GLY A 76 10.27 24.15 -7.34
CA GLY A 76 10.39 24.11 -5.88
C GLY A 76 9.69 22.90 -5.25
N LEU A 77 9.61 21.78 -5.98
CA LEU A 77 9.03 20.50 -5.55
C LEU A 77 10.03 19.62 -4.79
N PHE A 78 11.32 19.85 -5.03
CA PHE A 78 12.43 19.10 -4.45
C PHE A 78 13.45 20.04 -3.83
N LYS A 79 14.19 19.53 -2.84
CA LYS A 79 15.40 20.12 -2.30
C LYS A 79 16.60 19.38 -2.85
N ILE A 80 17.67 20.12 -3.09
CA ILE A 80 18.93 19.60 -3.62
C ILE A 80 20.04 20.09 -2.69
N GLU A 81 20.83 19.18 -2.17
CA GLU A 81 21.97 19.50 -1.31
C GLU A 81 23.02 18.41 -1.45
N SER A 82 24.31 18.78 -1.46
CA SER A 82 25.43 17.84 -1.44
C SER A 82 25.39 16.74 -2.52
N GLY A 83 24.86 17.04 -3.72
CA GLY A 83 24.77 16.08 -4.82
C GLY A 83 23.58 15.11 -4.73
N GLU A 84 22.69 15.29 -3.76
CA GLU A 84 21.46 14.51 -3.59
C GLU A 84 20.22 15.39 -3.70
N PHE A 85 19.07 14.77 -3.97
CA PHE A 85 17.77 15.42 -3.95
C PHE A 85 16.73 14.64 -3.13
N TRP A 86 15.75 15.36 -2.59
CA TRP A 86 14.60 14.79 -1.88
C TRP A 86 13.37 15.70 -1.93
N SER A 87 12.22 15.16 -1.51
CA SER A 87 11.01 15.94 -1.28
C SER A 87 10.76 16.08 0.22
N GLU A 88 10.60 17.31 0.72
CA GLU A 88 10.31 17.57 2.14
C GLU A 88 9.02 16.88 2.59
N ARG A 89 7.96 17.01 1.80
CA ARG A 89 6.66 16.35 2.05
C ARG A 89 6.82 14.84 2.21
N LEU A 90 7.60 14.21 1.32
CA LEU A 90 7.84 12.77 1.39
C LEU A 90 8.64 12.41 2.65
N ALA A 91 9.68 13.18 2.98
CA ALA A 91 10.48 12.95 4.18
C ALA A 91 9.62 12.99 5.46
N GLU A 92 8.71 13.97 5.58
CA GLU A 92 7.75 14.05 6.69
C GLU A 92 6.86 12.80 6.77
N HIS A 93 6.36 12.32 5.63
CA HIS A 93 5.55 11.10 5.58
C HIS A 93 6.34 9.85 6.01
N LEU A 94 7.61 9.71 5.60
CA LEU A 94 8.46 8.61 6.05
C LEU A 94 8.69 8.67 7.56
N GLN A 95 8.98 9.85 8.11
CA GLN A 95 9.18 10.04 9.55
C GLN A 95 7.92 9.69 10.35
N LEU A 96 6.75 10.12 9.88
CA LEU A 96 5.48 9.78 10.52
C LEU A 96 5.24 8.26 10.54
N ARG A 97 5.54 7.56 9.43
CA ARG A 97 5.42 6.10 9.34
C ARG A 97 6.35 5.39 10.31
N LEU A 98 7.59 5.85 10.45
CA LEU A 98 8.55 5.31 11.41
C LEU A 98 8.03 5.47 12.84
N LYS A 99 7.59 6.69 13.20
CA LYS A 99 7.03 6.98 14.53
C LYS A 99 5.82 6.11 14.87
N LEU A 100 4.90 5.92 13.93
CA LEU A 100 3.71 5.09 14.14
C LEU A 100 4.10 3.60 14.30
N SER A 101 5.06 3.14 13.50
CA SER A 101 5.61 1.78 13.60
C SER A 101 6.24 1.53 14.96
N GLU A 102 7.08 2.45 15.43
CA GLU A 102 7.71 2.39 16.76
C GLU A 102 6.68 2.39 17.87
N SER A 103 5.69 3.30 17.81
CA SER A 103 4.60 3.36 18.78
C SER A 103 3.81 2.04 18.82
N GLY A 104 3.56 1.43 17.67
CA GLY A 104 2.90 0.12 17.56
C GLY A 104 3.74 -1.02 18.15
N LYS A 105 5.05 -1.02 17.92
CA LYS A 105 5.99 -1.97 18.55
C LYS A 105 5.97 -1.83 20.07
N THR A 106 6.09 -0.61 20.59
CA THR A 106 6.04 -0.32 22.03
C THR A 106 4.71 -0.77 22.64
N GLY A 107 3.57 -0.48 22.01
CA GLY A 107 2.27 -0.96 22.45
C GLY A 107 2.15 -2.49 22.44
N ALA A 108 2.71 -3.17 21.44
CA ALA A 108 2.75 -4.63 21.40
C ALA A 108 3.63 -5.23 22.51
N ILE A 109 4.80 -4.63 22.78
CA ILE A 109 5.70 -5.02 23.88
C ILE A 109 4.98 -4.86 25.22
N ASN A 110 4.34 -3.71 25.46
CA ASN A 110 3.60 -3.46 26.70
C ASN A 110 2.46 -4.47 26.89
N ARG A 111 1.71 -4.80 25.83
CA ARG A 111 0.67 -5.84 25.87
C ARG A 111 1.24 -7.24 26.13
N TRP A 112 2.38 -7.58 25.52
CA TRP A 112 3.00 -8.89 25.73
C TRP A 112 3.58 -9.00 27.15
N GLY A 113 4.30 -7.98 27.62
CA GLY A 113 4.92 -7.95 28.94
C GLY A 113 3.91 -7.92 30.08
N ASN A 114 2.76 -7.25 29.91
CA ASN A 114 1.74 -7.15 30.94
C ASN A 114 0.79 -8.36 31.00
N ARG A 115 0.97 -9.39 30.15
CA ARG A 115 0.19 -10.65 30.22
C ARG A 115 0.48 -11.50 31.45
N VAL A 116 1.57 -11.23 32.17
CA VAL A 116 1.82 -11.89 33.47
C VAL A 116 0.89 -11.34 34.56
N ALA A 117 0.34 -10.13 34.40
CA ALA A 117 -0.42 -9.44 35.44
C ALA A 117 -1.96 -9.49 35.27
N ILE A 118 -2.48 -10.00 34.14
CA ILE A 118 -3.94 -10.10 33.92
C ILE A 118 -4.32 -11.53 33.54
N GLY A 119 -4.65 -12.30 34.59
CA GLY A 119 -5.67 -13.34 34.58
C GLY A 119 -5.25 -14.68 33.98
N GLU A 120 -5.21 -15.69 34.85
CA GLU A 120 -5.52 -17.07 34.47
C GLU A 120 -6.67 -17.07 33.47
N GLY A 121 -6.41 -17.55 32.26
CA GLY A 121 -7.43 -17.72 31.25
C GLY A 121 -8.46 -18.69 31.78
N ASN A 122 -9.63 -18.19 32.19
CA ASN A 122 -10.84 -18.99 32.26
C ASN A 122 -11.26 -19.33 30.82
N ALA A 123 -10.52 -20.26 30.20
CA ALA A 123 -11.00 -21.01 29.07
C ALA A 123 -12.20 -21.82 29.59
N LYS A 124 -13.42 -21.29 29.42
CA LYS A 124 -14.62 -22.11 29.56
C LYS A 124 -14.51 -23.20 28.50
N GLU A 125 -14.15 -24.39 28.97
CA GLU A 125 -14.19 -25.64 28.23
C GLU A 125 -15.54 -25.72 27.50
N SER A 126 -15.48 -25.72 26.17
CA SER A 126 -16.67 -25.94 25.36
C SER A 126 -17.06 -27.39 25.57
N LYS A 127 -18.13 -27.64 26.34
CA LYS A 127 -18.75 -28.96 26.41
C LYS A 127 -19.13 -29.37 24.99
N VAL A 128 -18.33 -30.28 24.42
CA VAL A 128 -18.67 -31.02 23.21
C VAL A 128 -19.98 -31.74 23.51
N LYS A 129 -21.09 -31.26 22.92
CA LYS A 129 -22.34 -32.01 22.94
C LYS A 129 -22.13 -33.22 22.02
N GLU A 130 -22.14 -34.41 22.61
CA GLU A 130 -22.19 -35.68 21.87
C GLU A 130 -23.26 -35.60 20.78
N ILE A 131 -22.83 -35.83 19.55
CA ILE A 131 -23.72 -36.01 18.41
C ILE A 131 -24.39 -37.36 18.61
N LYS A 132 -25.67 -37.36 19.02
CA LYS A 132 -26.50 -38.56 18.97
C LYS A 132 -26.69 -38.96 17.51
N GLU A 133 -26.18 -40.14 17.15
CA GLU A 133 -26.45 -40.80 15.88
C GLU A 133 -27.97 -40.83 15.63
N LYS A 134 -28.42 -40.22 14.53
CA LYS A 134 -29.76 -40.46 14.00
C LYS A 134 -29.61 -41.35 12.78
N GLU A 135 -30.17 -42.54 12.89
CA GLU A 135 -30.24 -43.56 11.84
C GLU A 135 -30.73 -42.97 10.51
N ILE A 136 -29.99 -43.31 9.45
CA ILE A 136 -30.32 -42.97 8.07
C ILE A 136 -31.48 -43.87 7.61
N LYS A 137 -32.68 -43.32 7.43
CA LYS A 137 -33.78 -44.01 6.74
C LYS A 137 -33.64 -43.84 5.22
N VAL A 138 -33.20 -44.91 4.55
CA VAL A 138 -33.15 -45.04 3.10
C VAL A 138 -34.57 -45.10 2.53
N ASN A 139 -34.96 -44.11 1.72
CA ASN A 139 -36.25 -44.10 1.03
C ASN A 139 -36.12 -44.82 -0.33
N LYS A 140 -36.69 -46.04 -0.44
CA LYS A 140 -36.81 -46.77 -1.70
C LYS A 140 -37.92 -46.14 -2.56
N ARG A 141 -37.54 -45.46 -3.65
CA ARG A 141 -38.50 -45.04 -4.69
C ARG A 141 -38.97 -46.27 -5.47
N LYS A 142 -40.28 -46.56 -5.39
CA LYS A 142 -40.97 -47.48 -6.31
C LYS A 142 -41.22 -46.74 -7.64
N VAL A 143 -40.78 -47.36 -8.73
CA VAL A 143 -41.08 -46.94 -10.11
C VAL A 143 -42.32 -47.69 -10.57
N VAL A 144 -43.40 -46.98 -10.87
CA VAL A 144 -44.51 -47.38 -11.76
C VAL A 144 -45.13 -46.04 -12.20
N GLY A 145 -45.18 -45.62 -13.46
CA GLY A 145 -45.56 -46.29 -14.69
C GLY A 145 -46.81 -45.54 -15.19
N THR A 146 -46.71 -44.80 -16.30
CA THR A 146 -47.88 -44.16 -16.92
C THR A 146 -47.75 -44.27 -18.43
N THR A 147 -48.60 -45.14 -18.98
CA THR A 147 -48.95 -45.28 -20.39
C THR A 147 -49.83 -44.12 -20.84
N LEU A 148 -49.49 -43.51 -21.98
CA LEU A 148 -50.44 -42.78 -22.82
C LEU A 148 -50.23 -43.23 -24.27
N PHE A 149 -51.24 -43.92 -24.77
CA PHE A 149 -51.62 -44.26 -26.16
C PHE A 149 -52.71 -43.22 -26.53
N VAL A 150 -52.98 -42.72 -27.74
CA VAL A 150 -52.90 -43.18 -29.14
C VAL A 150 -53.04 -41.92 -30.05
N ASP A 151 -52.54 -42.00 -31.28
CA ASP A 151 -52.86 -41.27 -32.55
C ASP A 151 -53.08 -39.74 -32.57
#